data_AF-A0A0N8SQ66-F1
#
_entry.id   AF-A0A0N8SQ66-F1
#
_cell.length_a   1.000
_cell.length_b   1.000
_cell.length_c   1.000
_cell.angle_alpha   90.00
_cell.angle_beta   90.00
_cell.angle_gamma   90.00
#
_symmetry.space_group_name_H-M   'P 1'
#
loop_
_entity.id
_entity.type
_entity.pdbx_description
1 polymer ?
#
loop_
_entity_poly.entity_id
_entity_poly.type
_entity_poly.pdbx_seq_one_letter_code
_entity_poly.pdbx_strand_id
1 'polypeptide(L)' 'MCCVPGSIEQAHKPDEFIEESQMNAGERFLQSLLGSLKQ' A
#
# COMPACT_ATOMS: atom_id res chain seq x y z
N MET A 1 -2.32 -9.82 -6.63
CA MET A 1 -1.50 -8.69 -6.16
C MET A 1 -2.47 -7.68 -5.57
N CYS A 2 -2.74 -7.70 -4.27
CA CYS A 2 -3.56 -6.65 -3.66
C CYS A 2 -2.64 -5.43 -3.59
N CYS A 3 -2.90 -4.49 -4.50
CA CYS A 3 -1.99 -3.41 -4.84
C CYS A 3 -1.65 -2.59 -3.61
N VAL A 4 -0.35 -2.35 -3.44
CA VAL A 4 0.18 -1.33 -2.55
C VAL A 4 -0.62 -0.03 -2.78
N PRO A 5 -0.99 0.70 -1.73
CA PRO A 5 -1.72 1.95 -1.87
C PRO A 5 -0.91 2.94 -2.73
N GLY A 6 -1.57 3.53 -3.73
CA GLY A 6 -0.94 4.28 -4.82
C GLY A 6 -1.77 4.18 -6.10
N SER A 7 -1.67 5.20 -6.97
CA SER A 7 -2.36 5.15 -8.27
C SER A 7 -1.53 4.39 -9.30
N ILE A 8 -2.14 3.39 -9.95
CA ILE A 8 -1.51 2.66 -11.07
C ILE A 8 -1.14 3.62 -12.21
N GLU A 9 -1.87 4.74 -12.35
CA GLU A 9 -1.63 5.77 -13.37
C GLU A 9 -0.33 6.56 -13.14
N GLN A 10 0.24 6.49 -11.94
CA GLN A 10 1.52 7.10 -11.58
C GLN A 10 2.70 6.13 -11.68
N ALA A 11 2.44 4.82 -11.80
CA ALA A 11 3.50 3.82 -11.80
C ALA A 11 4.53 4.05 -12.92
N HIS A 12 5.81 3.94 -12.58
CA HIS A 12 6.95 4.13 -13.49
C HIS A 12 7.06 5.53 -14.11
N LYS A 13 6.51 6.55 -13.44
CA LYS A 13 6.76 7.95 -13.79
C LYS A 13 7.84 8.54 -12.87
N PRO A 14 8.65 9.50 -13.36
CA PRO A 14 9.66 10.15 -12.53
C PRO A 14 9.08 10.93 -11.34
N ASP A 15 7.82 11.36 -11.45
CA ASP A 15 7.05 12.07 -10.41
C ASP A 15 6.07 11.11 -9.69
N GLU A 16 6.45 9.84 -9.56
CA GLU A 16 5.68 8.89 -8.77
C GLU A 16 5.79 9.25 -7.29
N PHE A 17 4.67 9.55 -6.64
CA PHE A 17 4.59 9.82 -5.22
C PHE A 17 3.42 9.06 -4.58
N ILE A 18 3.53 8.83 -3.29
CA ILE A 18 2.49 8.24 -2.45
C ILE A 18 2.13 9.23 -1.35
N GLU A 19 0.84 9.41 -1.11
CA GLU A 19 0.36 10.22 0.00
C GLU A 19 0.64 9.53 1.35
N GLU A 20 0.89 10.30 2.40
CA GLU A 20 1.08 9.74 3.75
C GLU A 20 -0.13 8.90 4.20
N SER A 21 -1.35 9.34 3.83
CA SER A 21 -2.58 8.60 4.10
C SER A 21 -2.63 7.23 3.42
N GLN A 22 -2.09 7.14 2.21
CA GLN A 22 -1.97 5.90 1.44
C GLN A 22 -0.95 4.96 2.11
N MET A 23 0.22 5.48 2.50
CA MET A 23 1.23 4.70 3.23
C MET A 23 0.66 4.10 4.54
N ASN A 24 -0.04 4.91 5.34
CA ASN A 24 -0.65 4.48 6.59
C ASN A 24 -1.76 3.41 6.37
N ALA A 25 -2.52 3.52 5.29
CA ALA A 25 -3.52 2.51 4.93
C ALA A 25 -2.85 1.17 4.56
N GLY A 26 -1.73 1.21 3.84
CA GLY A 26 -0.95 0.04 3.46
C GLY A 26 -0.35 -0.67 4.67
N GLU A 27 0.20 0.08 5.62
CA GLU A 27 0.71 -0.47 6.87
C GLU A 27 -0.39 -1.20 7.65
N ARG A 28 -1.56 -0.56 7.85
CA ARG A 28 -2.70 -1.17 8.56
C ARG A 28 -3.17 -2.45 7.88
N PHE A 29 -3.22 -2.46 6.54
CA PHE A 29 -3.57 -3.64 5.77
C PHE A 29 -2.57 -4.78 6.00
N LEU A 30 -1.27 -4.50 5.90
CA LEU A 30 -0.20 -5.48 6.11
C LEU A 30 -0.22 -6.03 7.55
N GLN A 31 -0.43 -5.17 8.56
CA GLN A 31 -0.58 -5.59 9.95
C GLN A 31 -1.78 -6.53 10.14
N SER A 32 -2.94 -6.19 9.56
CA SER A 32 -4.12 -7.05 9.61
C SER A 32 -3.88 -8.38 8.90
N LEU A 33 -3.22 -8.37 7.74
CA LEU A 33 -2.92 -9.57 6.97
C LEU A 33 -1.96 -10.51 7.73
N LEU A 34 -0.90 -9.96 8.33
CA LEU A 34 0.03 -10.70 9.17
C LEU A 34 -0.65 -11.27 10.42
N GLY A 35 -1.59 -10.53 11.01
CA GLY A 35 -2.42 -11.02 12.11
C GLY A 35 -3.28 -12.23 11.68
N SER A 36 -3.89 -12.17 10.50
CA SER A 36 -4.70 -13.27 9.95
C SER A 36 -3.88 -14.51 9.56
N LEU A 37 -2.61 -14.34 9.19
CA LEU A 37 -1.74 -15.44 8.74
C LEU A 37 -1.04 -16.19 9.89
N LYS A 38 -1.04 -15.63 11.11
CA LYS A 38 -0.42 -16.25 12.31
C LYS A 38 -1.37 -17.20 13.07
N GLN A 39 -2.49 -17.59 12.46
CA GLN A 39 -3.53 -18.46 13.04
C GLN A 39 -3.33 -19.92 12.67
#